data_AF-A0A4U0RC91-F1
#
_entry.id   AF-A0A4U0RC91-F1
#
_cell.length_a   1.000
_cell.length_b   1.000
_cell.length_c   1.000
_cell.angle_alpha   90.00
_cell.angle_beta   90.00
_cell.angle_gamma   90.00
#
_symmetry.space_group_name_H-M   'P 1'
#
loop_
_entity.id
_entity.type
_entity.pdbx_description
1 polymer ?
#
loop_
_entity_poly.entity_id
_entity_poly.type
_entity_poly.pdbx_seq_one_letter_code
_entity_poly.pdbx_strand_id
1 'polypeptide(L)'
;MANQGPWGGGGGGNGGRDDGDRDKKPAGRPWGEQPPQGGPRRPGPGGEPQRPEIEDLMKKGQERLRVLMGGRGGGGGTGGGNGGGRSPMGPNFGLNRSTLAVVGLVAVGLWAFASFYRVQTNEQSVEFLFGRAVDVGTEGLNFAPWPIVTAEVVPVTNERVTEIGTGQGGEMDSGLMLTRDQNIVDMEYQVVWNIRDPQAYLFNLADPADTMRAVAESAMRDIIARTELAPILNRDRGAIAADLQTSVQSTLDAYQSGINVVRVNLDRADPPEEVIDAFRSVQAAQQERDRLENEADAYANRVLAQARGNAAQVLEQAEGYRAEAVNTAAGEAARFNSIYEEYVNAPEVTRRRMYLETMEQVFADVNKIIIGEGVAGGEGGSGVVPYLPLDQLRSSQTSSDDAGSVRNATTGILNTAPGTTSTTTPGTTSTPATTATGGTN
;
A
#
# COMPACT_ATOMS: atom_id res chain seq x y z
N MET A 1 24.38 18.23 17.31
CA MET A 1 24.09 17.41 16.10
C MET A 1 23.01 18.11 15.32
N ALA A 2 23.33 18.60 14.12
CA ALA A 2 22.35 19.14 13.18
C ALA A 2 22.90 18.88 11.78
N ASN A 3 22.12 18.22 10.92
CA ASN A 3 22.38 18.17 9.49
C ASN A 3 21.04 17.97 8.78
N GLN A 4 20.46 19.06 8.29
CA GLN A 4 19.28 18.99 7.41
C GLN A 4 19.77 18.70 5.99
N GLY A 5 19.16 17.72 5.33
CA GLY A 5 19.47 17.40 3.93
C GLY A 5 18.96 18.50 3.00
N PRO A 6 19.82 19.16 2.20
CA PRO A 6 19.41 20.24 1.31
C PRO A 6 19.08 19.70 -0.08
N TRP A 7 17.80 19.78 -0.48
CA TRP A 7 17.39 19.60 -1.87
C TRP A 7 16.65 20.84 -2.38
N GLY A 8 17.43 21.89 -2.61
CA GLY A 8 17.05 23.03 -3.45
C GLY A 8 17.94 23.02 -4.69
N GLY A 9 17.33 23.11 -5.89
CA GLY A 9 18.05 23.01 -7.16
C GLY A 9 18.73 24.30 -7.60
N GLY A 10 19.50 24.22 -8.70
CA GLY A 10 20.12 25.37 -9.37
C GLY A 10 21.07 24.91 -10.47
N GLY A 11 20.95 25.46 -11.68
CA GLY A 11 21.78 25.13 -12.83
C GLY A 11 22.81 26.19 -13.20
N GLY A 12 23.60 25.91 -14.24
CA GLY A 12 24.69 26.76 -14.75
C GLY A 12 26.05 26.45 -14.08
N GLY A 13 27.19 26.58 -14.76
CA GLY A 13 27.41 26.90 -16.16
C GLY A 13 28.82 27.46 -16.43
N ASN A 14 29.61 26.74 -17.24
CA ASN A 14 30.86 27.17 -17.94
C ASN A 14 32.12 27.49 -17.08
N GLY A 15 33.32 27.07 -17.53
CA GLY A 15 34.57 27.71 -17.03
C GLY A 15 35.95 27.01 -17.01
N GLY A 16 36.39 26.27 -18.04
CA GLY A 16 37.78 26.32 -18.54
C GLY A 16 38.99 25.65 -17.83
N ARG A 17 39.70 24.80 -18.62
CA ARG A 17 41.19 24.62 -18.77
C ARG A 17 42.03 24.09 -17.59
N ASP A 18 43.14 23.36 -17.76
CA ASP A 18 43.79 22.48 -18.78
C ASP A 18 44.99 21.80 -18.02
N ASP A 19 45.66 20.71 -18.39
CA ASP A 19 45.51 19.70 -19.45
C ASP A 19 44.85 18.40 -18.87
N GLY A 20 45.33 17.14 -18.93
CA GLY A 20 46.45 16.47 -19.62
C GLY A 20 46.50 14.94 -19.39
N ASP A 21 47.02 14.22 -20.39
CA ASP A 21 47.38 12.77 -20.41
C ASP A 21 46.27 11.70 -20.67
N ARG A 22 46.55 10.86 -21.71
CA ARG A 22 46.03 9.50 -22.02
C ARG A 22 44.67 9.34 -22.73
N ASP A 23 44.77 9.34 -24.06
CA ASP A 23 44.35 8.25 -24.96
C ASP A 23 43.10 7.38 -24.66
N LYS A 24 42.18 7.44 -25.64
CA LYS A 24 41.35 6.34 -26.18
C LYS A 24 40.08 5.91 -25.41
N LYS A 25 38.99 6.57 -25.83
CA LYS A 25 37.55 6.21 -25.81
C LYS A 25 37.20 4.73 -25.55
N PRO A 26 36.23 4.48 -24.64
CA PRO A 26 35.41 3.26 -24.64
C PRO A 26 33.89 3.50 -24.80
N ALA A 27 33.20 2.41 -25.16
CA ALA A 27 31.82 2.03 -24.82
C ALA A 27 30.61 2.90 -25.26
N GLY A 28 29.96 2.45 -26.34
CA GLY A 28 28.50 2.40 -26.44
C GLY A 28 28.01 0.95 -26.27
N ARG A 29 26.86 0.75 -25.60
CA ARG A 29 26.09 -0.52 -25.51
C ARG A 29 24.87 -0.43 -26.45
N PRO A 30 23.95 -1.42 -26.53
CA PRO A 30 23.98 -2.87 -26.24
C PRO A 30 23.98 -3.66 -27.58
N TRP A 31 24.09 -4.98 -27.68
CA TRP A 31 23.35 -6.08 -27.06
C TRP A 31 24.21 -7.34 -27.06
N GLY A 32 23.84 -8.37 -26.28
CA GLY A 32 24.52 -9.65 -26.40
C GLY A 32 23.77 -10.81 -25.76
N GLU A 33 23.79 -11.93 -26.46
CA GLU A 33 23.76 -13.28 -25.87
C GLU A 33 25.01 -14.03 -26.33
N GLN A 34 25.60 -14.80 -25.42
CA GLN A 34 26.65 -15.78 -25.67
C GLN A 34 26.26 -17.09 -24.98
N PRO A 35 26.58 -18.24 -25.58
CA PRO A 35 27.09 -19.36 -24.80
C PRO A 35 28.62 -19.54 -24.98
N PRO A 36 29.33 -20.18 -24.03
CA PRO A 36 30.76 -19.97 -23.87
C PRO A 36 31.67 -20.94 -24.64
N GLN A 37 32.83 -20.38 -25.00
CA GLN A 37 34.20 -20.90 -24.94
C GLN A 37 34.42 -22.40 -24.61
N GLY A 38 35.36 -23.10 -25.25
CA GLY A 38 36.27 -22.61 -26.29
C GLY A 38 37.47 -23.55 -26.53
N GLY A 39 38.43 -23.04 -27.31
CA GLY A 39 39.78 -23.59 -27.40
C GLY A 39 40.76 -22.46 -27.70
N PRO A 40 42.08 -22.73 -27.69
CA PRO A 40 42.94 -22.04 -28.64
C PRO A 40 44.02 -22.92 -29.30
N ARG A 41 43.97 -22.91 -30.64
CA ARG A 41 45.06 -22.77 -31.64
C ARG A 41 46.48 -23.32 -31.35
N ARG A 42 46.91 -24.22 -32.27
CA ARG A 42 48.23 -24.38 -32.96
C ARG A 42 49.31 -23.28 -32.75
N PRO A 43 50.64 -23.57 -32.92
CA PRO A 43 51.19 -24.44 -34.00
C PRO A 43 52.45 -25.31 -33.68
N GLY A 44 52.80 -26.22 -34.59
CA GLY A 44 54.08 -26.96 -34.59
C GLY A 44 54.13 -28.13 -35.61
N PRO A 45 55.14 -28.24 -36.49
CA PRO A 45 55.21 -29.29 -37.52
C PRO A 45 56.21 -30.43 -37.20
N GLY A 46 55.93 -31.64 -37.70
CA GLY A 46 56.87 -32.75 -37.79
C GLY A 46 56.48 -34.01 -37.00
N GLY A 47 56.76 -35.19 -37.57
CA GLY A 47 56.66 -36.49 -36.88
C GLY A 47 55.57 -37.44 -37.40
N GLU A 48 55.92 -38.25 -38.41
CA GLU A 48 55.45 -39.64 -38.48
C GLU A 48 56.20 -40.47 -37.41
N PRO A 49 55.72 -41.64 -36.91
CA PRO A 49 54.90 -42.61 -37.66
C PRO A 49 53.79 -43.38 -36.90
N GLN A 50 53.05 -44.19 -37.66
CA GLN A 50 52.36 -45.45 -37.29
C GLN A 50 51.17 -45.45 -36.29
N ARG A 51 50.04 -46.01 -36.77
CA ARG A 51 48.95 -46.60 -35.95
C ARG A 51 48.65 -48.00 -36.50
N PRO A 52 48.65 -49.06 -35.67
CA PRO A 52 47.75 -50.19 -35.91
C PRO A 52 47.36 -50.97 -34.62
N GLU A 53 46.30 -50.59 -33.90
CA GLU A 53 45.89 -51.33 -32.67
C GLU A 53 44.38 -51.59 -32.48
N ILE A 54 43.49 -51.11 -33.36
CA ILE A 54 42.03 -51.24 -33.16
C ILE A 54 41.45 -52.52 -33.82
N GLU A 55 42.00 -53.00 -34.94
CA GLU A 55 41.49 -54.21 -35.61
C GLU A 55 41.77 -55.50 -34.83
N ASP A 56 42.85 -55.55 -34.05
CA ASP A 56 43.21 -56.73 -33.24
C ASP A 56 42.36 -56.91 -31.98
N LEU A 57 41.80 -55.83 -31.43
CA LEU A 57 40.81 -55.92 -30.34
C LEU A 57 39.45 -56.42 -30.86
N MET A 58 39.06 -55.99 -32.06
CA MET A 58 37.75 -56.34 -32.63
C MET A 58 37.65 -57.83 -33.00
N LYS A 59 38.73 -58.45 -33.48
CA LYS A 59 38.80 -59.92 -33.69
C LYS A 59 38.70 -60.70 -32.38
N LYS A 60 39.48 -60.31 -31.36
CA LYS A 60 39.52 -61.02 -30.05
C LYS A 60 38.18 -60.99 -29.29
N GLY A 61 37.35 -59.97 -29.51
CA GLY A 61 35.98 -59.92 -28.97
C GLY A 61 35.04 -60.96 -29.61
N GLN A 62 35.10 -61.11 -30.94
CA GLN A 62 34.23 -62.03 -31.68
C GLN A 62 34.59 -63.51 -31.44
N GLU A 63 35.87 -63.80 -31.18
CA GLU A 63 36.34 -65.15 -30.86
C GLU A 63 35.84 -65.65 -29.49
N ARG A 64 35.78 -64.77 -28.47
CA ARG A 64 35.29 -65.14 -27.13
C ARG A 64 33.77 -65.36 -27.10
N LEU A 65 33.01 -64.57 -27.85
CA LEU A 65 31.55 -64.73 -27.94
C LEU A 65 31.17 -66.03 -28.68
N ARG A 66 31.95 -66.42 -29.69
CA ARG A 66 31.73 -67.65 -30.47
C ARG A 66 31.98 -68.93 -29.66
N VAL A 67 32.94 -68.92 -28.73
CA VAL A 67 33.22 -70.09 -27.86
C VAL A 67 32.13 -70.30 -26.82
N LEU A 68 31.44 -69.25 -26.37
CA LEU A 68 30.36 -69.37 -25.38
C LEU A 68 29.02 -69.83 -25.98
N MET A 69 28.83 -69.72 -27.30
CA MET A 69 27.56 -69.98 -27.99
C MET A 69 27.57 -71.23 -28.88
N GLY A 70 28.73 -71.88 -29.07
CA GLY A 70 28.97 -72.90 -30.10
C GLY A 70 29.24 -74.32 -29.60
N GLY A 71 28.52 -74.79 -28.58
CA GLY A 71 28.71 -76.13 -28.03
C GLY A 71 28.00 -77.25 -28.81
N ARG A 72 28.75 -78.34 -29.10
CA ARG A 72 28.30 -79.73 -29.41
C ARG A 72 28.03 -80.11 -30.88
N GLY A 73 28.80 -81.06 -31.40
CA GLY A 73 28.41 -81.89 -32.56
C GLY A 73 29.60 -82.33 -33.43
N GLY A 74 29.99 -83.60 -33.36
CA GLY A 74 31.22 -84.12 -33.99
C GLY A 74 31.18 -84.39 -35.50
N GLY A 75 32.35 -84.79 -36.01
CA GLY A 75 32.43 -85.88 -36.98
C GLY A 75 32.72 -85.56 -38.45
N GLY A 76 34.00 -85.62 -38.83
CA GLY A 76 34.46 -86.20 -40.10
C GLY A 76 34.22 -85.43 -41.42
N GLY A 77 34.82 -85.93 -42.50
CA GLY A 77 34.45 -85.58 -43.88
C GLY A 77 35.35 -84.57 -44.60
N THR A 78 36.59 -84.96 -44.92
CA THR A 78 37.35 -84.32 -46.01
C THR A 78 36.71 -84.66 -47.36
N GLY A 79 36.41 -83.68 -48.22
CA GLY A 79 36.14 -83.97 -49.64
C GLY A 79 35.28 -82.98 -50.41
N GLY A 80 35.97 -82.04 -51.09
CA GLY A 80 35.67 -81.37 -52.37
C GLY A 80 34.24 -81.29 -52.96
N GLY A 81 33.90 -80.13 -53.54
CA GLY A 81 32.73 -80.03 -54.41
C GLY A 81 32.28 -78.60 -54.73
N ASN A 82 32.71 -78.12 -55.90
CA ASN A 82 32.24 -76.92 -56.61
C ASN A 82 30.73 -76.55 -56.47
N GLY A 83 30.44 -75.26 -56.27
CA GLY A 83 29.27 -74.61 -56.87
C GLY A 83 28.29 -73.85 -55.96
N GLY A 84 28.08 -72.57 -56.27
CA GLY A 84 26.76 -71.93 -56.18
C GLY A 84 26.37 -71.18 -54.89
N GLY A 85 25.72 -70.02 -55.09
CA GLY A 85 24.66 -69.52 -54.20
C GLY A 85 25.04 -69.06 -52.79
N ARG A 86 25.49 -67.81 -52.64
CA ARG A 86 25.42 -67.11 -51.34
C ARG A 86 23.97 -66.77 -51.00
N SER A 87 23.29 -67.64 -50.28
CA SER A 87 22.17 -67.26 -49.41
C SER A 87 22.73 -66.97 -48.01
N PRO A 88 22.41 -65.83 -47.38
CA PRO A 88 22.90 -65.55 -46.03
C PRO A 88 22.27 -66.53 -45.03
N MET A 89 23.11 -67.24 -44.29
CA MET A 89 22.71 -68.15 -43.22
C MET A 89 22.14 -67.34 -42.05
N GLY A 90 20.81 -67.18 -42.04
CA GLY A 90 20.11 -66.66 -40.87
C GLY A 90 20.31 -67.61 -39.67
N PRO A 91 20.41 -67.09 -38.43
CA PRO A 91 20.60 -67.93 -37.26
C PRO A 91 19.38 -68.83 -37.04
N ASN A 92 19.57 -70.14 -37.12
CA ASN A 92 18.55 -71.13 -36.77
C ASN A 92 18.30 -71.11 -35.25
N PHE A 93 17.36 -70.28 -34.81
CA PHE A 93 16.78 -70.38 -33.48
C PHE A 93 15.99 -71.68 -33.36
N GLY A 94 16.61 -72.71 -32.79
CA GLY A 94 15.92 -73.94 -32.42
C GLY A 94 14.88 -73.64 -31.35
N LEU A 95 13.60 -73.53 -31.76
CA LEU A 95 12.45 -73.25 -30.90
C LEU A 95 12.10 -74.45 -30.01
N ASN A 96 13.00 -74.80 -29.08
CA ASN A 96 12.66 -75.67 -27.97
C ASN A 96 11.53 -75.01 -27.16
N ARG A 97 10.51 -75.77 -26.79
CA ARG A 97 9.36 -75.27 -25.99
C ARG A 97 9.81 -74.62 -24.68
N SER A 98 10.93 -75.08 -24.10
CA SER A 98 11.58 -74.47 -22.94
C SER A 98 12.20 -73.10 -23.23
N THR A 99 12.89 -72.92 -24.36
CA THR A 99 13.45 -71.61 -24.76
C THR A 99 12.32 -70.60 -25.02
N LEU A 100 11.23 -71.03 -25.67
CA LEU A 100 10.02 -70.23 -25.84
C LEU A 100 9.40 -69.83 -24.49
N ALA A 101 9.32 -70.76 -23.53
CA ALA A 101 8.79 -70.47 -22.19
C ALA A 101 9.67 -69.46 -21.42
N VAL A 102 11.00 -69.60 -21.48
CA VAL A 102 11.93 -68.65 -20.84
C VAL A 102 11.85 -67.27 -21.50
N VAL A 103 11.81 -67.20 -22.84
CA VAL A 103 11.65 -65.92 -23.56
C VAL A 103 10.30 -65.27 -23.23
N GLY A 104 9.22 -66.05 -23.16
CA GLY A 104 7.90 -65.56 -22.73
C GLY A 104 7.91 -65.01 -21.31
N LEU A 105 8.56 -65.69 -20.37
CA LEU A 105 8.67 -65.24 -18.97
C LEU A 105 9.51 -63.96 -18.85
N VAL A 106 10.63 -63.86 -19.57
CA VAL A 106 11.44 -62.64 -19.65
C VAL A 106 10.65 -61.48 -20.29
N ALA A 107 9.88 -61.74 -21.35
CA ALA A 107 9.04 -60.74 -21.98
C ALA A 107 7.93 -60.24 -21.04
N VAL A 108 7.26 -61.14 -20.30
CA VAL A 108 6.27 -60.77 -19.28
C VAL A 108 6.90 -60.00 -18.11
N GLY A 109 8.13 -60.35 -17.70
CA GLY A 109 8.86 -59.61 -16.67
C GLY A 109 9.25 -58.19 -17.11
N LEU A 110 9.73 -58.03 -18.34
CA LEU A 110 10.02 -56.71 -18.93
C LEU A 110 8.75 -55.89 -19.15
N TRP A 111 7.65 -56.52 -19.55
CA TRP A 111 6.34 -55.88 -19.68
C TRP A 111 5.81 -55.40 -18.33
N ALA A 112 5.84 -56.24 -17.30
CA ALA A 112 5.43 -55.86 -15.96
C ALA A 112 6.32 -54.74 -15.38
N PHE A 113 7.63 -54.77 -15.63
CA PHE A 113 8.53 -53.68 -15.24
C PHE A 113 8.22 -52.36 -15.96
N ALA A 114 7.96 -52.41 -17.27
CA ALA A 114 7.56 -51.23 -18.06
C ALA A 114 6.15 -50.70 -17.74
N SER A 115 5.33 -51.51 -17.05
CA SER A 115 3.97 -51.17 -16.61
C SER A 115 3.94 -50.40 -15.28
N PHE A 116 5.05 -50.32 -14.55
CA PHE A 116 5.15 -49.47 -13.36
C PHE A 116 5.51 -48.04 -13.75
N TYR A 117 4.80 -47.08 -13.16
CA TYR A 117 5.07 -45.66 -13.31
C TYR A 117 5.08 -44.99 -11.93
N ARG A 118 5.69 -43.80 -11.86
CA ARG A 118 5.82 -43.05 -10.60
C ARG A 118 5.08 -41.74 -10.71
N VAL A 119 4.29 -41.44 -9.69
CA VAL A 119 3.55 -40.18 -9.51
C VAL A 119 4.25 -39.36 -8.42
N GLN A 120 4.42 -38.05 -8.64
CA GLN A 120 5.03 -37.15 -7.67
C GLN A 120 4.02 -36.71 -6.60
N THR A 121 4.50 -36.10 -5.51
CA THR A 121 3.64 -35.72 -4.37
C THR A 121 2.74 -34.50 -4.61
N ASN A 122 2.82 -33.89 -5.80
CA ASN A 122 1.97 -32.78 -6.26
C ASN A 122 1.11 -33.18 -7.48
N GLU A 123 1.15 -34.45 -7.85
CA GLU A 123 0.50 -35.05 -9.01
C GLU A 123 -0.46 -36.15 -8.56
N GLN A 124 -1.52 -36.37 -9.33
CA GLN A 124 -2.37 -37.55 -9.22
C GLN A 124 -2.52 -38.17 -10.60
N SER A 125 -2.63 -39.50 -10.66
CA SER A 125 -2.80 -40.21 -11.92
C SER A 125 -4.23 -40.72 -12.05
N VAL A 126 -4.91 -40.39 -13.15
CA VAL A 126 -6.19 -41.01 -13.48
C VAL A 126 -5.91 -42.23 -14.35
N GLU A 127 -6.37 -43.40 -13.92
CA GLU A 127 -6.19 -44.64 -14.66
C GLU A 127 -7.43 -44.92 -15.53
N PHE A 128 -7.21 -44.92 -16.85
CA PHE A 128 -8.25 -45.23 -17.82
C PHE A 128 -8.17 -46.67 -18.30
N LEU A 129 -9.30 -47.36 -18.32
CA LEU A 129 -9.45 -48.72 -18.83
C LEU A 129 -10.43 -48.66 -20.01
N PHE A 130 -9.90 -48.83 -21.22
CA PHE A 130 -10.63 -48.57 -22.49
C PHE A 130 -11.31 -47.19 -22.57
N GLY A 131 -10.67 -46.14 -22.02
CA GLY A 131 -11.17 -44.76 -22.07
C GLY A 131 -12.21 -44.39 -21.01
N ARG A 132 -12.50 -45.29 -20.06
CA ARG A 132 -13.28 -44.98 -18.84
C ARG A 132 -12.34 -44.85 -17.65
N ALA A 133 -12.47 -43.80 -16.83
CA ALA A 133 -11.81 -43.77 -15.52
C ALA A 133 -12.27 -44.94 -14.65
N VAL A 134 -11.30 -45.66 -14.10
CA VAL A 134 -11.54 -46.78 -13.18
C VAL A 134 -11.06 -46.43 -11.77
N ASP A 135 -9.91 -45.77 -11.64
CA ASP A 135 -9.37 -45.38 -10.33
C ASP A 135 -8.51 -44.10 -10.42
N VAL A 136 -8.29 -43.47 -9.27
CA VAL A 136 -7.39 -42.32 -9.10
C VAL A 136 -6.19 -42.77 -8.28
N GLY A 137 -5.08 -43.03 -8.95
CA GLY A 137 -3.82 -43.40 -8.33
C GLY A 137 -3.22 -42.26 -7.51
N THR A 138 -2.98 -42.55 -6.23
CA THR A 138 -2.36 -41.65 -5.25
C THR A 138 -0.86 -41.50 -5.47
N GLU A 139 -0.20 -40.68 -4.66
CA GLU A 139 1.23 -40.39 -4.73
C GLU A 139 2.06 -41.67 -4.49
N GLY A 140 2.94 -42.05 -5.41
CA GLY A 140 3.77 -43.25 -5.23
C GLY A 140 4.15 -43.99 -6.52
N LEU A 141 4.26 -45.33 -6.40
CA LEU A 141 4.54 -46.26 -7.48
C LEU A 141 3.23 -46.96 -7.87
N ASN A 142 2.68 -46.60 -9.03
CA ASN A 142 1.41 -47.09 -9.54
C ASN A 142 1.65 -48.06 -10.72
N PHE A 143 0.64 -48.85 -11.09
CA PHE A 143 0.78 -49.97 -12.02
C PHE A 143 -0.32 -49.96 -13.09
N ALA A 144 0.00 -49.45 -14.28
CA ALA A 144 -0.90 -49.36 -15.41
C ALA A 144 -0.47 -50.35 -16.53
N PRO A 145 -1.10 -51.53 -16.66
CA PRO A 145 -0.75 -52.52 -17.68
C PRO A 145 -1.17 -52.07 -19.08
N TRP A 146 -0.26 -51.36 -19.75
CA TRP A 146 -0.34 -51.05 -21.18
C TRP A 146 -0.40 -52.35 -22.01
N PRO A 147 -1.28 -52.50 -23.01
CA PRO A 147 -2.11 -51.47 -23.65
C PRO A 147 -3.56 -51.40 -23.13
N ILE A 148 -3.90 -52.08 -22.03
CA ILE A 148 -5.27 -52.18 -21.53
C ILE A 148 -5.62 -51.00 -20.62
N VAL A 149 -4.65 -50.58 -19.79
CA VAL A 149 -4.73 -49.41 -18.92
C VAL A 149 -3.77 -48.35 -19.44
N THR A 150 -4.25 -47.11 -19.51
CA THR A 150 -3.43 -45.91 -19.75
C THR A 150 -3.58 -44.96 -18.57
N ALA A 151 -2.46 -44.51 -18.01
CA ALA A 151 -2.45 -43.53 -16.92
C ALA A 151 -2.13 -42.14 -17.45
N GLU A 152 -2.90 -41.14 -17.03
CA GLU A 152 -2.61 -39.73 -17.28
C GLU A 152 -2.33 -39.01 -15.96
N VAL A 153 -1.17 -38.36 -15.88
CA VAL A 153 -0.66 -37.75 -14.65
C VAL A 153 -0.89 -36.24 -14.71
N VAL A 154 -1.68 -35.73 -13.77
CA VAL A 154 -2.06 -34.30 -13.72
C VAL A 154 -1.53 -33.67 -12.43
N PRO A 155 -0.82 -32.53 -12.50
CA PRO A 155 -0.43 -31.78 -11.31
C PRO A 155 -1.67 -31.10 -10.71
N VAL A 156 -2.08 -31.58 -9.54
CA VAL A 156 -3.30 -31.15 -8.83
C VAL A 156 -3.02 -30.05 -7.79
N THR A 157 -1.87 -30.13 -7.11
CA THR A 157 -1.51 -29.22 -6.01
C THR A 157 -0.96 -27.88 -6.49
N ASN A 158 -0.50 -27.80 -7.74
CA ASN A 158 0.07 -26.58 -8.30
C ASN A 158 -1.04 -25.53 -8.54
N GLU A 159 -0.90 -24.34 -7.95
CA GLU A 159 -1.72 -23.18 -8.33
C GLU A 159 -1.44 -22.82 -9.79
N ARG A 160 -2.51 -22.66 -10.57
CA ARG A 160 -2.50 -22.19 -11.95
C ARG A 160 -3.15 -20.82 -12.01
N VAL A 161 -2.63 -19.95 -12.88
CA VAL A 161 -3.13 -18.60 -13.08
C VAL A 161 -3.71 -18.53 -14.48
N THR A 162 -4.97 -18.08 -14.59
CA THR A 162 -5.57 -17.66 -15.85
C THR A 162 -5.70 -16.14 -15.80
N GLU A 163 -4.96 -15.46 -16.68
CA GLU A 163 -5.01 -14.01 -16.87
C GLU A 163 -6.03 -13.67 -17.97
N ILE A 164 -6.85 -12.65 -17.72
CA ILE A 164 -7.88 -12.14 -18.64
C ILE A 164 -7.72 -10.62 -18.76
N GLY A 165 -7.89 -10.09 -19.96
CA GLY A 165 -7.83 -8.64 -20.24
C GLY A 165 -6.42 -8.10 -20.47
N THR A 166 -5.37 -8.92 -20.42
CA THR A 166 -3.99 -8.49 -20.70
C THR A 166 -3.68 -8.38 -22.20
N GLY A 167 -4.66 -8.63 -23.08
CA GLY A 167 -4.50 -8.68 -24.54
C GLY A 167 -3.67 -9.89 -25.03
N GLN A 168 -3.19 -10.73 -24.12
CA GLN A 168 -2.25 -11.82 -24.43
C GLN A 168 -2.96 -13.06 -25.00
N GLY A 169 -4.27 -13.19 -24.79
CA GLY A 169 -5.14 -14.18 -25.44
C GLY A 169 -5.57 -13.83 -26.87
N GLY A 170 -5.14 -12.69 -27.42
CA GLY A 170 -5.44 -12.23 -28.78
C GLY A 170 -6.54 -11.18 -28.85
N GLU A 171 -7.06 -10.91 -30.05
CA GLU A 171 -7.97 -9.78 -30.36
C GLU A 171 -9.34 -9.87 -29.66
N MET A 172 -9.70 -11.05 -29.12
CA MET A 172 -10.89 -11.26 -28.30
C MET A 172 -10.65 -11.10 -26.79
N ASP A 173 -9.39 -11.02 -26.34
CA ASP A 173 -8.99 -10.84 -24.93
C ASP A 173 -8.93 -9.36 -24.54
N SER A 174 -9.88 -8.57 -25.02
CA SER A 174 -10.05 -7.17 -24.63
C SER A 174 -10.75 -7.11 -23.27
N GLY A 175 -10.10 -6.56 -22.24
CA GLY A 175 -10.67 -6.35 -20.90
C GLY A 175 -11.83 -5.35 -20.84
N LEU A 176 -12.33 -4.90 -21.99
CA LEU A 176 -13.34 -3.87 -22.17
C LEU A 176 -14.74 -4.37 -21.77
N MET A 177 -15.25 -3.82 -20.67
CA MET A 177 -16.57 -4.09 -20.11
C MET A 177 -17.39 -2.80 -19.97
N LEU A 178 -18.71 -2.94 -20.01
CA LEU A 178 -19.66 -1.83 -19.86
C LEU A 178 -20.34 -1.93 -18.48
N THR A 179 -20.23 -0.88 -17.68
CA THR A 179 -20.85 -0.79 -16.35
C THR A 179 -22.33 -0.45 -16.44
N ARG A 180 -23.04 -0.59 -15.30
CA ARG A 180 -24.45 -0.21 -15.14
C ARG A 180 -24.75 1.24 -15.56
N ASP A 181 -23.82 2.14 -15.26
CA ASP A 181 -23.87 3.58 -15.56
C ASP A 181 -23.31 3.94 -16.95
N GLN A 182 -23.24 2.96 -17.86
CA GLN A 182 -22.85 3.10 -19.26
C GLN A 182 -21.39 3.57 -19.50
N ASN A 183 -20.51 3.41 -18.50
CA ASN A 183 -19.09 3.68 -18.66
C ASN A 183 -18.37 2.44 -19.19
N ILE A 184 -17.40 2.66 -20.09
CA ILE A 184 -16.48 1.61 -20.54
C ILE A 184 -15.30 1.57 -19.56
N VAL A 185 -14.89 0.37 -19.17
CA VAL A 185 -13.75 0.10 -18.29
C VAL A 185 -12.90 -0.98 -18.94
N ASP A 186 -11.58 -0.77 -18.95
CA ASP A 186 -10.62 -1.82 -19.26
C ASP A 186 -10.18 -2.50 -17.95
N MET A 187 -10.34 -3.82 -17.89
CA MET A 187 -10.17 -4.62 -16.68
C MET A 187 -9.16 -5.75 -16.88
N GLU A 188 -8.05 -5.68 -16.12
CA GLU A 188 -7.03 -6.72 -16.03
C GLU A 188 -7.25 -7.49 -14.72
N TYR A 189 -7.44 -8.81 -14.80
CA TYR A 189 -7.64 -9.65 -13.62
C TYR A 189 -7.12 -11.08 -13.81
N GLN A 190 -6.77 -11.70 -12.69
CA GLN A 190 -6.18 -13.02 -12.63
C GLN A 190 -7.03 -13.94 -11.75
N VAL A 191 -7.41 -15.09 -12.29
CA VAL A 191 -8.07 -16.14 -11.49
C VAL A 191 -7.05 -17.22 -11.17
N VAL A 192 -6.83 -17.45 -9.88
CA VAL A 192 -5.90 -18.48 -9.38
C VAL A 192 -6.71 -19.69 -8.93
N TRP A 193 -6.42 -20.84 -9.52
CA TRP A 193 -7.16 -22.07 -9.32
C TRP A 193 -6.25 -23.29 -9.19
N ASN A 194 -6.78 -24.35 -8.59
CA ASN A 194 -6.13 -25.66 -8.51
C ASN A 194 -7.15 -26.77 -8.85
N ILE A 195 -6.67 -27.99 -9.03
CA ILE A 195 -7.53 -29.13 -9.38
C ILE A 195 -7.86 -29.88 -8.10
N ARG A 196 -9.15 -29.99 -7.79
CA ARG A 196 -9.69 -30.73 -6.64
C ARG A 196 -10.01 -32.18 -7.00
N ASP A 197 -10.48 -32.42 -8.22
CA ASP A 197 -10.80 -33.76 -8.73
C ASP A 197 -10.21 -33.91 -10.15
N PRO A 198 -9.14 -34.70 -10.33
CA PRO A 198 -8.50 -34.86 -11.63
C PRO A 198 -9.33 -35.71 -12.60
N GLN A 199 -10.21 -36.59 -12.12
CA GLN A 199 -11.10 -37.37 -12.99
C GLN A 199 -12.15 -36.46 -13.61
N ALA A 200 -12.82 -35.64 -12.78
CA ALA A 200 -13.82 -34.68 -13.23
C ALA A 200 -13.21 -33.65 -14.20
N TYR A 201 -11.99 -33.18 -13.91
CA TYR A 201 -11.23 -32.26 -14.76
C TYR A 201 -10.90 -32.82 -16.16
N LEU A 202 -10.51 -34.10 -16.28
CA LEU A 202 -10.15 -34.72 -17.56
C LEU A 202 -11.36 -35.17 -18.40
N PHE A 203 -12.53 -35.44 -17.78
CA PHE A 203 -13.71 -35.94 -18.50
C PHE A 203 -14.75 -34.88 -18.85
N ASN A 204 -14.97 -33.89 -17.98
CA ASN A 204 -16.09 -32.96 -18.14
C ASN A 204 -15.72 -31.68 -18.91
N LEU A 205 -14.42 -31.40 -19.08
CA LEU A 205 -13.92 -30.23 -19.78
C LEU A 205 -13.00 -30.64 -20.96
N ALA A 206 -13.34 -30.19 -22.17
CA ALA A 206 -12.54 -30.45 -23.37
C ALA A 206 -11.29 -29.56 -23.44
N ASP A 207 -11.44 -28.27 -23.12
CA ASP A 207 -10.32 -27.37 -22.84
C ASP A 207 -10.57 -26.63 -21.50
N PRO A 208 -9.89 -27.04 -20.42
CA PRO A 208 -10.07 -26.42 -19.12
C PRO A 208 -9.57 -24.97 -19.02
N ALA A 209 -8.56 -24.58 -19.81
CA ALA A 209 -7.98 -23.24 -19.74
C ALA A 209 -8.90 -22.22 -20.43
N ASP A 210 -9.41 -22.56 -21.61
CA ASP A 210 -10.36 -21.72 -22.35
C ASP A 210 -11.74 -21.71 -21.67
N THR A 211 -12.21 -22.84 -21.11
CA THR A 211 -13.46 -22.85 -20.33
C THR A 211 -13.34 -21.99 -19.08
N MET A 212 -12.21 -22.06 -18.36
CA MET A 212 -11.92 -21.19 -17.21
C MET A 212 -11.97 -19.71 -17.59
N ARG A 213 -11.32 -19.33 -18.70
CA ARG A 213 -11.33 -17.96 -19.24
C ARG A 213 -12.75 -17.51 -19.58
N ALA A 214 -13.51 -18.32 -20.34
CA ALA A 214 -14.87 -17.97 -20.78
C ALA A 214 -15.87 -17.86 -19.61
N VAL A 215 -15.77 -18.73 -18.60
CA VAL A 215 -16.59 -18.65 -17.38
C VAL A 215 -16.22 -17.41 -16.56
N ALA A 216 -14.93 -17.13 -16.40
CA ALA A 216 -14.46 -15.95 -15.67
C ALA A 216 -14.85 -14.64 -16.36
N GLU A 217 -14.78 -14.56 -17.70
CA GLU A 217 -15.22 -13.40 -18.47
C GLU A 217 -16.74 -13.20 -18.38
N SER A 218 -17.52 -14.27 -18.57
CA SER A 218 -18.99 -14.21 -18.48
C SER A 218 -19.46 -13.78 -17.08
N ALA A 219 -18.87 -14.34 -16.03
CA ALA A 219 -19.17 -13.98 -14.65
C ALA A 219 -18.77 -12.54 -14.31
N MET A 220 -17.59 -12.07 -14.75
CA MET A 220 -17.17 -10.69 -14.54
C MET A 220 -18.08 -9.73 -15.33
N ARG A 221 -18.41 -10.04 -16.58
CA ARG A 221 -19.27 -9.22 -17.43
C ARG A 221 -20.69 -9.06 -16.85
N ASP A 222 -21.25 -10.08 -16.21
CA ASP A 222 -22.50 -9.97 -15.44
C ASP A 222 -22.36 -9.03 -14.23
N ILE A 223 -21.35 -9.25 -13.39
CA ILE A 223 -21.09 -8.45 -12.18
C ILE A 223 -20.86 -6.96 -12.51
N ILE A 224 -20.14 -6.67 -13.60
CA ILE A 224 -19.88 -5.30 -14.04
C ILE A 224 -21.14 -4.64 -14.63
N ALA A 225 -21.93 -5.37 -15.42
CA ALA A 225 -23.17 -4.83 -16.00
C ALA A 225 -24.22 -4.40 -14.95
N ARG A 226 -24.17 -4.99 -13.74
CA ARG A 226 -25.05 -4.62 -12.60
C ARG A 226 -24.44 -3.61 -11.62
N THR A 227 -23.16 -3.26 -11.75
CA THR A 227 -22.38 -2.40 -10.84
C THR A 227 -22.00 -1.06 -11.49
N GLU A 228 -21.91 0.01 -10.69
CA GLU A 228 -21.48 1.35 -11.15
C GLU A 228 -19.95 1.49 -11.18
N LEU A 229 -19.41 2.43 -11.95
CA LEU A 229 -17.96 2.63 -12.10
C LEU A 229 -17.24 2.97 -10.78
N ALA A 230 -17.76 3.91 -9.99
CA ALA A 230 -17.05 4.45 -8.83
C ALA A 230 -16.69 3.42 -7.73
N PRO A 231 -17.57 2.46 -7.37
CA PRO A 231 -17.24 1.28 -6.56
C PRO A 231 -16.03 0.48 -7.05
N ILE A 232 -15.98 0.17 -8.35
CA ILE A 232 -14.95 -0.65 -8.99
C ILE A 232 -13.58 0.04 -8.89
N LEU A 233 -13.52 1.35 -9.13
CA LEU A 233 -12.27 2.10 -9.09
C LEU A 233 -11.63 2.10 -7.68
N ASN A 234 -12.45 2.28 -6.63
CA ASN A 234 -11.96 2.73 -5.32
C ASN A 234 -12.04 1.69 -4.18
N ARG A 235 -13.26 1.30 -3.76
CA ARG A 235 -13.50 0.73 -2.42
C ARG A 235 -13.97 -0.72 -2.45
N ASP A 236 -14.67 -1.14 -3.51
CA ASP A 236 -15.41 -2.39 -3.52
C ASP A 236 -14.75 -3.50 -4.34
N ARG A 237 -13.50 -3.30 -4.79
CA ARG A 237 -12.69 -4.32 -5.50
C ARG A 237 -12.66 -5.65 -4.76
N GLY A 238 -12.54 -5.65 -3.43
CA GLY A 238 -12.55 -6.88 -2.63
C GLY A 238 -13.91 -7.58 -2.58
N ALA A 239 -15.02 -6.83 -2.63
CA ALA A 239 -16.37 -7.40 -2.70
C ALA A 239 -16.63 -8.00 -4.09
N ILE A 240 -16.20 -7.30 -5.14
CA ILE A 240 -16.27 -7.76 -6.54
C ILE A 240 -15.43 -9.04 -6.72
N ALA A 241 -14.21 -9.10 -6.15
CA ALA A 241 -13.37 -10.30 -6.19
C ALA A 241 -14.06 -11.51 -5.54
N ALA A 242 -14.71 -11.32 -4.39
CA ALA A 242 -15.42 -12.38 -3.67
C ALA A 242 -16.69 -12.84 -4.41
N ASP A 243 -17.44 -11.92 -5.01
CA ASP A 243 -18.61 -12.25 -5.83
C ASP A 243 -18.20 -12.99 -7.12
N LEU A 244 -17.10 -12.56 -7.76
CA LEU A 244 -16.54 -13.23 -8.93
C LEU A 244 -16.03 -14.64 -8.58
N GLN A 245 -15.30 -14.80 -7.48
CA GLN A 245 -14.86 -16.12 -7.00
C GLN A 245 -16.06 -17.06 -6.77
N THR A 246 -17.14 -16.54 -6.15
CA THR A 246 -18.35 -17.32 -5.85
C THR A 246 -19.10 -17.70 -7.14
N SER A 247 -19.29 -16.74 -8.05
CA SER A 247 -19.98 -16.93 -9.33
C SER A 247 -19.25 -17.94 -10.23
N VAL A 248 -17.92 -17.77 -10.37
CA VAL A 248 -17.06 -18.68 -11.15
C VAL A 248 -17.04 -20.08 -10.54
N GLN A 249 -16.87 -20.22 -9.21
CA GLN A 249 -16.92 -21.54 -8.57
C GLN A 249 -18.28 -22.21 -8.79
N SER A 250 -19.40 -21.48 -8.62
CA SER A 250 -20.74 -22.05 -8.81
C SER A 250 -21.00 -22.52 -10.24
N THR A 251 -20.44 -21.84 -11.24
CA THR A 251 -20.53 -22.22 -12.66
C THR A 251 -19.65 -23.44 -12.95
N LEU A 252 -18.43 -23.46 -12.42
CA LEU A 252 -17.49 -24.58 -12.53
C LEU A 252 -17.98 -25.85 -11.79
N ASP A 253 -18.70 -25.69 -10.68
CA ASP A 253 -19.38 -26.78 -9.97
C ASP A 253 -20.57 -27.32 -10.76
N ALA A 254 -21.34 -26.44 -11.43
CA ALA A 254 -22.44 -26.85 -12.31
C ALA A 254 -21.98 -27.67 -13.52
N TYR A 255 -20.79 -27.36 -14.06
CA TYR A 255 -20.12 -28.16 -15.10
C TYR A 255 -19.39 -29.39 -14.54
N GLN A 256 -19.38 -29.60 -13.23
CA GLN A 256 -18.65 -30.68 -12.55
C GLN A 256 -17.18 -30.71 -12.99
N SER A 257 -16.55 -29.53 -13.10
CA SER A 257 -15.19 -29.35 -13.65
C SER A 257 -14.06 -29.97 -12.83
N GLY A 258 -14.30 -30.30 -11.55
CA GLY A 258 -13.24 -30.66 -10.62
C GLY A 258 -12.25 -29.53 -10.28
N ILE A 259 -12.50 -28.30 -10.72
CA ILE A 259 -11.67 -27.11 -10.46
C ILE A 259 -12.11 -26.44 -9.16
N ASN A 260 -11.13 -25.97 -8.38
CA ASN A 260 -11.36 -25.15 -7.20
C ASN A 260 -10.65 -23.79 -7.36
N VAL A 261 -11.42 -22.70 -7.27
CA VAL A 261 -10.93 -21.33 -7.36
C VAL A 261 -10.40 -20.90 -6.00
N VAL A 262 -9.09 -20.68 -5.93
CA VAL A 262 -8.40 -20.29 -4.69
C VAL A 262 -8.64 -18.82 -4.37
N ARG A 263 -8.51 -17.94 -5.38
CA ARG A 263 -8.66 -16.48 -5.26
C ARG A 263 -8.80 -15.83 -6.63
N VAL A 264 -9.34 -14.61 -6.63
CA VAL A 264 -9.32 -13.71 -7.78
C VAL A 264 -8.58 -12.42 -7.40
N ASN A 265 -7.62 -12.01 -8.22
CA ASN A 265 -6.91 -10.74 -8.09
C ASN A 265 -7.43 -9.79 -9.18
N LEU A 266 -7.90 -8.58 -8.82
CA LEU A 266 -8.18 -7.51 -9.78
C LEU A 266 -6.99 -6.55 -9.79
N ASP A 267 -6.25 -6.53 -10.90
CA ASP A 267 -5.02 -5.74 -11.03
C ASP A 267 -5.35 -4.32 -11.48
N ARG A 268 -5.99 -4.18 -12.65
CA ARG A 268 -6.39 -2.90 -13.23
C ARG A 268 -7.88 -2.85 -13.50
N ALA A 269 -8.45 -1.67 -13.31
CA ALA A 269 -9.80 -1.33 -13.70
C ALA A 269 -9.79 0.19 -13.92
N ASP A 270 -9.54 0.62 -15.15
CA ASP A 270 -9.39 2.03 -15.52
C ASP A 270 -10.25 2.37 -16.75
N PRO A 271 -10.75 3.62 -16.90
CA PRO A 271 -11.39 4.05 -18.13
C PRO A 271 -10.40 4.06 -19.31
N PRO A 272 -10.86 3.86 -20.56
CA PRO A 272 -10.02 3.94 -21.75
C PRO A 272 -9.23 5.25 -21.85
N GLU A 273 -8.01 5.18 -22.40
CA GLU A 273 -7.10 6.33 -22.48
C GLU A 273 -7.70 7.53 -23.23
N GLU A 274 -8.60 7.30 -24.19
CA GLU A 274 -9.26 8.35 -24.96
C GLU A 274 -10.21 9.23 -24.12
N VAL A 275 -10.70 8.74 -22.98
CA VAL A 275 -11.70 9.42 -22.14
C VAL A 275 -11.21 9.73 -20.72
N ILE A 276 -10.07 9.18 -20.31
CA ILE A 276 -9.58 9.27 -18.93
C ILE A 276 -9.38 10.72 -18.44
N ASP A 277 -8.92 11.62 -19.30
CA ASP A 277 -8.71 13.03 -18.93
C ASP A 277 -10.03 13.81 -18.77
N ALA A 278 -11.03 13.51 -19.60
CA ALA A 278 -12.37 14.05 -19.42
C ALA A 278 -12.98 13.55 -18.10
N PHE A 279 -12.83 12.27 -17.78
CA PHE A 279 -13.31 11.69 -16.52
C PHE A 279 -12.61 12.31 -15.30
N ARG A 280 -11.28 12.45 -15.34
CA ARG A 280 -10.49 13.16 -14.31
C ARG A 280 -10.96 14.61 -14.12
N SER A 281 -11.30 15.31 -15.21
CA SER A 281 -11.81 16.69 -15.12
C SER A 281 -13.16 16.78 -14.41
N VAL A 282 -14.07 15.82 -14.65
CA VAL A 282 -15.37 15.73 -13.96
C VAL A 282 -15.17 15.39 -12.49
N GLN A 283 -14.29 14.45 -12.15
CA GLN A 283 -13.96 14.13 -10.77
C GLN A 283 -13.35 15.32 -10.02
N ALA A 284 -12.41 16.05 -10.65
CA ALA A 284 -11.83 17.26 -10.07
C ALA A 284 -12.89 18.36 -9.85
N ALA A 285 -13.82 18.54 -10.79
CA ALA A 285 -14.92 19.49 -10.65
C ALA A 285 -15.93 19.10 -9.54
N GLN A 286 -16.19 17.80 -9.36
CA GLN A 286 -17.02 17.31 -8.24
C GLN A 286 -16.31 17.52 -6.90
N GLN A 287 -15.03 17.19 -6.79
CA GLN A 287 -14.23 17.44 -5.59
C GLN A 287 -14.16 18.93 -5.24
N GLU A 288 -14.02 19.81 -6.24
CA GLU A 288 -14.01 21.27 -6.02
C GLU A 288 -15.39 21.80 -5.61
N ARG A 289 -16.49 21.29 -6.19
CA ARG A 289 -17.86 21.58 -5.72
C ARG A 289 -17.99 21.21 -4.24
N ASP A 290 -17.63 19.98 -3.89
CA ASP A 290 -17.78 19.47 -2.52
C ASP A 290 -16.88 20.26 -1.55
N ARG A 291 -15.68 20.66 -1.99
CA ARG A 291 -14.79 21.56 -1.22
C ARG A 291 -15.45 22.92 -0.97
N LEU A 292 -16.00 23.55 -2.02
CA LEU A 292 -16.66 24.85 -1.92
C LEU A 292 -17.93 24.81 -1.06
N GLU A 293 -18.70 23.72 -1.12
CA GLU A 293 -19.87 23.50 -0.26
C GLU A 293 -19.46 23.38 1.21
N ASN A 294 -18.46 22.54 1.52
CA ASN A 294 -17.92 22.43 2.87
C ASN A 294 -17.29 23.75 3.38
N GLU A 295 -16.64 24.54 2.51
CA GLU A 295 -16.11 25.86 2.86
C GLU A 295 -17.22 26.89 3.13
N ALA A 296 -18.31 26.88 2.35
CA ALA A 296 -19.48 27.71 2.55
C ALA A 296 -20.20 27.38 3.85
N ASP A 297 -20.40 26.09 4.15
CA ASP A 297 -20.97 25.63 5.42
C ASP A 297 -20.07 25.98 6.61
N ALA A 298 -18.75 25.80 6.49
CA ALA A 298 -17.81 26.20 7.53
C ALA A 298 -17.83 27.72 7.77
N TYR A 299 -17.99 28.53 6.72
CA TYR A 299 -18.14 29.98 6.83
C TYR A 299 -19.47 30.37 7.49
N ALA A 300 -20.60 29.80 7.05
CA ALA A 300 -21.92 30.06 7.62
C ALA A 300 -21.99 29.70 9.11
N ASN A 301 -21.47 28.53 9.49
CA ASN A 301 -21.37 28.10 10.88
C ASN A 301 -20.47 29.02 11.72
N ARG A 302 -19.33 29.48 11.16
CA ARG A 302 -18.44 30.44 11.83
C ARG A 302 -19.11 31.79 12.07
N VAL A 303 -19.77 32.36 11.07
CA VAL A 303 -20.48 33.65 11.19
C VAL A 303 -21.64 33.54 12.20
N LEU A 304 -22.40 32.44 12.16
CA LEU A 304 -23.49 32.20 13.11
C LEU A 304 -22.97 32.04 14.55
N ALA A 305 -21.86 31.34 14.75
CA ALA A 305 -21.21 31.20 16.06
C ALA A 305 -20.67 32.55 16.58
N GLN A 306 -20.04 33.34 15.71
CA GLN A 306 -19.57 34.70 16.05
C GLN A 306 -20.73 35.63 16.40
N ALA A 307 -21.83 35.62 15.63
CA ALA A 307 -23.01 36.43 15.92
C ALA A 307 -23.64 36.06 17.27
N ARG A 308 -23.74 34.76 17.61
CA ARG A 308 -24.20 34.28 18.92
C ARG A 308 -23.25 34.70 20.05
N GLY A 309 -21.94 34.58 19.84
CA GLY A 309 -20.92 35.01 20.81
C GLY A 309 -21.00 36.51 21.11
N ASN A 310 -21.11 37.35 20.07
CA ASN A 310 -21.25 38.80 20.20
C ASN A 310 -22.57 39.16 20.91
N ALA A 311 -23.68 38.49 20.58
CA ALA A 311 -24.97 38.73 21.23
C ALA A 311 -24.93 38.38 22.72
N ALA A 312 -24.34 37.24 23.08
CA ALA A 312 -24.12 36.85 24.48
C ALA A 312 -23.20 37.87 25.19
N GLN A 313 -22.07 38.26 24.58
CA GLN A 313 -21.16 39.25 25.14
C GLN A 313 -21.85 40.59 25.44
N VAL A 314 -22.74 41.07 24.55
CA VAL A 314 -23.49 42.32 24.77
C VAL A 314 -24.52 42.17 25.91
N LEU A 315 -25.17 41.01 26.03
CA LEU A 315 -26.08 40.72 27.15
C LEU A 315 -25.33 40.69 28.48
N GLU A 316 -24.24 39.94 28.57
CA GLU A 316 -23.39 39.85 29.76
C GLU A 316 -22.82 41.22 30.17
N GLN A 317 -22.43 42.07 29.21
CA GLN A 317 -22.01 43.44 29.48
C GLN A 317 -23.16 44.31 30.01
N ALA A 318 -24.38 44.17 29.48
CA ALA A 318 -25.54 44.90 29.95
C ALA A 318 -25.99 44.45 31.35
N GLU A 319 -25.90 43.15 31.65
CA GLU A 319 -26.16 42.60 32.98
C GLU A 319 -25.09 43.02 33.99
N GLY A 320 -23.81 43.02 33.59
CA GLY A 320 -22.69 43.55 34.37
C GLY A 320 -22.87 45.03 34.70
N TYR A 321 -23.17 45.88 33.72
CA TYR A 321 -23.44 47.31 33.92
C TYR A 321 -24.67 47.55 34.81
N ARG A 322 -25.74 46.76 34.63
CA ARG A 322 -26.93 46.81 35.51
C ARG A 322 -26.54 46.47 36.96
N ALA A 323 -25.76 45.42 37.17
CA ALA A 323 -25.31 45.01 38.49
C ALA A 323 -24.41 46.07 39.13
N GLU A 324 -23.47 46.62 38.37
CA GLU A 324 -22.59 47.73 38.80
C GLU A 324 -23.39 48.96 39.21
N ALA A 325 -24.35 49.40 38.39
CA ALA A 325 -25.19 50.57 38.67
C ALA A 325 -26.06 50.37 39.93
N VAL A 326 -26.68 49.19 40.08
CA VAL A 326 -27.49 48.86 41.27
C VAL A 326 -26.61 48.75 42.52
N ASN A 327 -25.46 48.09 42.45
CA ASN A 327 -24.54 47.93 43.58
C ASN A 327 -23.90 49.27 43.99
N THR A 328 -23.57 50.14 43.04
CA THR A 328 -23.06 51.49 43.32
C THR A 328 -24.12 52.33 44.02
N ALA A 329 -25.35 52.39 43.49
CA ALA A 329 -26.45 53.11 44.13
C ALA A 329 -26.78 52.56 45.54
N ALA A 330 -26.76 51.23 45.72
CA ALA A 330 -26.95 50.60 47.03
C ALA A 330 -25.80 50.90 48.01
N GLY A 331 -24.56 50.91 47.54
CA GLY A 331 -23.38 51.26 48.33
C GLY A 331 -23.35 52.73 48.74
N GLU A 332 -23.71 53.64 47.82
CA GLU A 332 -23.89 55.07 48.11
C GLU A 332 -25.02 55.31 49.12
N ALA A 333 -26.16 54.64 48.97
CA ALA A 333 -27.26 54.73 49.93
C ALA A 333 -26.88 54.18 51.31
N ALA A 334 -26.17 53.05 51.37
CA ALA A 334 -25.65 52.49 52.62
C ALA A 334 -24.63 53.42 53.30
N ARG A 335 -23.72 54.03 52.52
CA ARG A 335 -22.78 55.06 53.00
C ARG A 335 -23.51 56.31 53.51
N PHE A 336 -24.54 56.76 52.80
CA PHE A 336 -25.34 57.91 53.25
C PHE A 336 -26.06 57.61 54.57
N ASN A 337 -26.68 56.44 54.69
CA ASN A 337 -27.37 56.03 55.91
C ASN A 337 -26.42 55.94 57.12
N SER A 338 -25.22 55.36 56.96
CA SER A 338 -24.25 55.30 58.06
C SER A 338 -23.73 56.67 58.49
N ILE A 339 -23.53 57.60 57.55
CA ILE A 339 -23.19 59.01 57.88
C ILE A 339 -24.37 59.72 58.56
N TYR A 340 -25.61 59.44 58.14
CA TYR A 340 -26.81 60.03 58.73
C TYR A 340 -27.03 59.58 60.18
N GLU A 341 -26.85 58.29 60.47
CA GLU A 341 -26.93 57.75 61.84
C GLU A 341 -25.93 58.46 62.79
N GLU A 342 -24.68 58.63 62.36
CA GLU A 342 -23.66 59.34 63.15
C GLU A 342 -23.87 60.86 63.21
N TYR A 343 -24.51 61.45 62.20
CA TYR A 343 -24.94 62.84 62.24
C TYR A 343 -26.04 63.08 63.29
N VAL A 344 -26.99 62.14 63.43
CA VAL A 344 -28.04 62.20 64.46
C VAL A 344 -27.43 62.09 65.86
N ASN A 345 -26.41 61.24 66.04
CA ASN A 345 -25.68 61.10 67.30
C ASN A 345 -24.89 62.37 67.68
N ALA A 346 -24.17 62.99 66.73
CA ALA A 346 -23.23 64.08 67.01
C ALA A 346 -23.14 65.14 65.88
N PRO A 347 -24.12 66.07 65.78
CA PRO A 347 -24.32 66.86 64.56
C PRO A 347 -23.28 67.96 64.29
N GLU A 348 -22.55 68.46 65.29
CA GLU A 348 -21.52 69.51 65.08
C GLU A 348 -20.19 68.94 64.61
N VAL A 349 -19.71 67.86 65.26
CA VAL A 349 -18.43 67.22 64.92
C VAL A 349 -18.48 66.56 63.55
N THR A 350 -19.60 65.91 63.20
CA THR A 350 -19.79 65.25 61.90
C THR A 350 -19.81 66.26 60.75
N ARG A 351 -20.46 67.43 60.93
CA ARG A 351 -20.38 68.54 59.94
C ARG A 351 -18.96 69.09 59.79
N ARG A 352 -18.27 69.34 60.90
CA ARG A 352 -16.91 69.90 60.86
C ARG A 352 -15.91 68.94 60.23
N ARG A 353 -16.04 67.62 60.49
CA ARG A 353 -15.27 66.57 59.82
C ARG A 353 -15.54 66.59 58.31
N MET A 354 -16.80 66.47 57.87
CA MET A 354 -17.13 66.46 56.43
C MET A 354 -16.63 67.72 55.71
N TYR A 355 -16.74 68.90 56.35
CA TYR A 355 -16.18 70.14 55.79
C TYR A 355 -14.66 70.09 55.62
N LEU A 356 -13.94 69.57 56.63
CA LEU A 356 -12.48 69.46 56.56
C LEU A 356 -12.02 68.39 55.56
N GLU A 357 -12.69 67.23 55.49
CA GLU A 357 -12.39 66.16 54.52
C GLU A 357 -12.68 66.58 53.08
N THR A 358 -13.81 67.27 52.83
CA THR A 358 -14.13 67.80 51.49
C THR A 358 -13.19 68.95 51.10
N MET A 359 -12.83 69.83 52.02
CA MET A 359 -11.81 70.86 51.77
C MET A 359 -10.43 70.24 51.56
N GLU A 360 -10.04 69.20 52.29
CA GLU A 360 -8.80 68.46 52.07
C GLU A 360 -8.77 67.82 50.67
N GLN A 361 -9.83 67.12 50.27
CA GLN A 361 -9.94 66.51 48.95
C GLN A 361 -9.90 67.55 47.82
N VAL A 362 -10.65 68.66 47.96
CA VAL A 362 -10.65 69.73 46.95
C VAL A 362 -9.32 70.49 46.92
N PHE A 363 -8.70 70.78 48.07
CA PHE A 363 -7.39 71.46 48.11
C PHE A 363 -6.20 70.56 47.76
N ALA A 364 -6.36 69.23 47.75
CA ALA A 364 -5.34 68.30 47.26
C ALA A 364 -5.13 68.45 45.75
N ASP A 365 -6.21 68.64 44.98
CA ASP A 365 -6.17 68.80 43.52
C ASP A 365 -5.84 70.23 43.06
N VAL A 366 -5.80 71.21 43.98
CA VAL A 366 -5.53 72.63 43.65
C VAL A 366 -4.03 72.95 43.75
N ASN A 367 -3.43 73.27 42.59
CA ASN A 367 -2.05 73.73 42.50
C ASN A 367 -1.82 75.03 43.32
N LYS A 368 -1.03 74.94 44.38
CA LYS A 368 -0.76 76.03 45.33
C LYS A 368 0.34 76.97 44.84
N ILE A 369 0.00 78.23 44.61
CA ILE A 369 0.95 79.30 44.31
C ILE A 369 1.06 80.23 45.52
N ILE A 370 2.27 80.43 46.05
CA ILE A 370 2.53 81.30 47.19
C ILE A 370 3.22 82.57 46.69
N ILE A 371 2.59 83.73 46.91
CA ILE A 371 3.17 85.05 46.62
C ILE A 371 3.62 85.64 47.96
N GLY A 372 4.92 85.97 48.08
CA GLY A 372 5.47 86.53 49.30
C GLY A 372 5.04 87.99 49.51
N GLU A 373 4.48 88.30 50.67
CA GLU A 373 4.09 89.65 51.07
C GLU A 373 5.32 90.49 51.46
N GLY A 374 6.05 90.91 50.42
CA GLY A 374 7.23 91.79 50.53
C GLY A 374 7.53 92.57 49.24
N VAL A 375 6.65 92.51 48.24
CA VAL A 375 6.87 93.07 46.89
C VAL A 375 5.69 93.95 46.45
N ALA A 376 5.29 94.89 47.31
CA ALA A 376 4.19 95.82 47.05
C ALA A 376 4.49 97.24 47.57
N GLY A 377 5.51 97.91 46.99
CA GLY A 377 5.77 99.33 47.28
C GLY A 377 7.20 99.80 47.00
N GLY A 378 7.55 100.04 45.73
CA GLY A 378 8.83 100.64 45.33
C GLY A 378 9.32 100.13 43.97
N GLU A 379 9.25 100.97 42.94
CA GLU A 379 9.56 100.66 41.53
C GLU A 379 10.86 99.87 41.29
N GLY A 380 10.76 98.71 40.62
CA GLY A 380 11.97 98.00 40.16
C GLY A 380 11.88 96.50 39.84
N GLY A 381 11.01 96.09 38.90
CA GLY A 381 11.24 94.92 38.02
C GLY A 381 11.45 93.49 38.61
N SER A 382 10.43 92.64 38.41
CA SER A 382 10.56 91.19 38.11
C SER A 382 11.24 90.26 39.13
N GLY A 383 10.44 89.47 39.85
CA GLY A 383 10.95 88.41 40.73
C GLY A 383 9.92 87.43 41.29
N VAL A 384 8.81 87.14 40.59
CA VAL A 384 7.91 86.05 41.00
C VAL A 384 8.60 84.72 40.69
N VAL A 385 9.23 84.12 41.69
CA VAL A 385 9.83 82.79 41.58
C VAL A 385 8.72 81.75 41.77
N PRO A 386 8.33 80.97 40.74
CA PRO A 386 7.37 79.90 40.93
C PRO A 386 8.02 78.81 41.78
N TYR A 387 7.44 78.50 42.94
CA TYR A 387 7.87 77.34 43.72
C TYR A 387 7.46 76.07 42.99
N LEU A 388 8.38 75.51 42.21
CA LEU A 388 8.17 74.28 41.45
C LEU A 388 8.28 73.08 42.41
N PRO A 389 7.20 72.31 42.66
CA PRO A 389 7.30 71.10 43.48
C PRO A 389 8.15 70.06 42.75
N LEU A 390 9.35 69.80 43.27
CA LEU A 390 10.35 68.92 42.67
C LEU A 390 9.91 67.45 42.51
N ASP A 391 8.77 67.08 43.10
CA ASP A 391 8.18 65.75 43.00
C ASP A 391 7.58 65.46 41.61
N GLN A 392 6.96 66.49 40.98
CA GLN A 392 6.31 66.33 39.66
C GLN A 392 7.33 66.14 38.51
N LEU A 393 8.55 66.65 38.66
CA LEU A 393 9.64 66.45 37.70
C LEU A 393 10.18 65.00 37.74
N ARG A 394 9.99 64.29 38.85
CA ARG A 394 10.52 62.95 39.09
C ARG A 394 9.55 61.86 38.64
N SER A 395 8.24 62.11 38.66
CA SER A 395 7.23 61.20 38.10
C SER A 395 7.19 61.24 36.56
N SER A 396 7.32 62.43 35.95
CA SER A 396 7.35 62.57 34.49
C SER A 396 8.53 61.88 33.80
N GLN A 397 9.64 61.68 34.52
CA GLN A 397 10.82 60.97 34.01
C GLN A 397 10.63 59.44 34.01
N THR A 398 9.78 58.89 34.88
CA THR A 398 9.48 57.43 34.90
C THR A 398 8.54 57.02 33.76
N SER A 399 7.68 57.91 33.27
CA SER A 399 6.74 57.61 32.18
C SER A 399 7.30 57.79 30.76
N SER A 400 8.58 58.16 30.61
CA SER A 400 9.22 58.40 29.31
C SER A 400 10.34 57.39 28.94
N ASP A 401 10.81 56.57 29.89
CA ASP A 401 11.84 55.53 29.63
C ASP A 401 11.27 54.16 29.19
N ASP A 402 9.95 53.89 29.30
CA ASP A 402 9.31 52.65 28.83
C ASP A 402 8.69 52.75 27.41
N ALA A 403 9.12 53.75 26.63
CA ALA A 403 8.69 53.95 25.24
C ALA A 403 9.82 53.73 24.21
N GLY A 404 11.01 53.30 24.66
CA GLY A 404 12.25 53.48 23.89
C GLY A 404 13.25 52.31 23.85
N SER A 405 12.89 51.06 24.19
CA SER A 405 13.91 49.98 24.25
C SER A 405 13.45 48.55 23.89
N VAL A 406 12.72 48.34 22.78
CA VAL A 406 12.71 47.02 22.10
C VAL A 406 12.65 47.12 20.57
N ARG A 407 13.63 47.78 19.93
CA ARG A 407 13.95 47.53 18.51
C ARG A 407 15.45 47.53 18.22
N ASN A 408 15.94 46.31 17.94
CA ASN A 408 16.94 45.97 16.91
C ASN A 408 18.36 45.54 17.36
N ALA A 409 18.46 44.26 17.72
CA ALA A 409 19.57 43.39 17.30
C ALA A 409 18.94 42.05 16.85
N THR A 410 18.35 42.01 15.66
CA THR A 410 19.00 41.60 14.39
C THR A 410 19.05 40.08 14.22
N THR A 411 18.12 39.59 13.40
CA THR A 411 18.24 38.42 12.49
C THR A 411 18.42 37.03 13.11
N GLY A 412 17.41 36.16 12.96
CA GLY A 412 17.69 34.72 12.90
C GLY A 412 16.56 33.72 13.12
N ILE A 413 15.79 33.44 12.07
CA ILE A 413 15.23 32.10 11.73
C ILE A 413 14.06 31.54 12.60
N LEU A 414 12.99 31.16 11.90
CA LEU A 414 11.83 30.39 12.35
C LEU A 414 12.20 29.03 12.99
N ASN A 415 11.43 28.58 13.99
CA ASN A 415 10.37 27.56 13.84
C ASN A 415 10.09 26.79 15.15
N THR A 416 8.93 26.11 15.16
CA THR A 416 8.57 24.89 15.91
C THR A 416 8.09 24.99 17.36
N ALA A 417 6.87 24.46 17.57
CA ALA A 417 6.34 23.93 18.83
C ALA A 417 7.14 22.65 19.25
N PRO A 418 7.01 22.07 20.47
CA PRO A 418 5.75 21.78 21.18
C PRO A 418 5.75 22.15 22.68
N GLY A 419 4.63 21.89 23.38
CA GLY A 419 4.52 22.09 24.83
C GLY A 419 4.59 20.78 25.63
N THR A 420 4.78 20.87 26.95
CA THR A 420 4.55 19.80 27.95
C THR A 420 4.51 20.37 29.37
N THR A 421 3.60 19.86 30.22
CA THR A 421 3.75 19.56 31.68
C THR A 421 4.13 20.67 32.70
N SER A 422 3.63 20.71 33.95
CA SER A 422 2.64 19.87 34.67
C SER A 422 2.35 20.42 36.09
N THR A 423 1.42 19.75 36.82
CA THR A 423 1.31 19.65 38.31
C THR A 423 0.73 20.88 39.04
N THR A 424 -0.18 20.78 40.05
CA THR A 424 -0.57 19.64 40.92
C THR A 424 -2.03 19.76 41.46
N THR A 425 -2.75 18.64 41.60
CA THR A 425 -4.01 18.40 42.35
C THR A 425 -3.76 18.34 43.90
N PRO A 426 -4.71 18.04 44.84
CA PRO A 426 -6.13 17.60 44.77
C PRO A 426 -7.13 18.48 45.61
N GLY A 427 -8.45 18.27 45.65
CA GLY A 427 -9.36 17.35 44.94
C GLY A 427 -10.78 17.32 45.58
N THR A 428 -11.78 16.75 44.88
CA THR A 428 -13.17 16.39 45.33
C THR A 428 -14.06 17.52 45.89
N THR A 429 -15.32 17.74 45.50
CA THR A 429 -16.39 16.94 44.83
C THR A 429 -17.45 17.95 44.29
N SER A 430 -18.57 17.64 43.59
CA SER A 430 -19.29 16.42 43.17
C SER A 430 -20.14 16.68 41.90
N THR A 431 -21.00 15.74 41.50
CA THR A 431 -21.87 15.78 40.30
C THR A 431 -23.36 15.86 40.70
N PRO A 432 -24.24 16.56 39.96
CA PRO A 432 -25.69 16.36 40.03
C PRO A 432 -26.14 15.21 39.12
N ALA A 433 -26.98 14.31 39.63
CA ALA A 433 -27.44 13.12 38.91
C ALA A 433 -28.70 13.38 38.06
N THR A 434 -28.83 12.61 36.97
CA THR A 434 -30.02 12.55 36.11
C THR A 434 -31.26 12.09 36.88
N THR A 435 -32.37 12.81 36.72
CA THR A 435 -33.68 12.42 37.24
C THR A 435 -34.26 11.25 36.44
N ALA A 436 -34.46 10.10 37.08
CA ALA A 436 -35.25 8.99 36.56
C ALA A 436 -36.46 8.76 37.47
N THR A 437 -37.66 8.97 36.93
CA THR A 437 -38.92 8.90 37.67
C THR A 437 -39.34 7.45 37.94
N GLY A 438 -39.51 7.08 39.20
CA GLY A 438 -40.16 5.84 39.59
C GLY A 438 -41.69 5.99 39.57
N GLY A 439 -42.38 5.09 38.86
CA GLY A 439 -43.83 4.91 38.92
C GLY A 439 -44.16 3.57 39.55
N THR A 440 -44.97 3.58 40.61
CA THR A 440 -45.41 2.37 41.34
C THR A 440 -46.72 1.82 40.78
N ASN A 441 -46.72 0.55 40.36
CA ASN A 441 -47.59 -0.50 40.95
C ASN A 441 -47.14 -1.89 40.50
#